data_AF-A0AAD8DZC1-F1
#
_entry.id   AF-A0AAD8DZC1-F1
#
_cell.length_a   1.000
_cell.length_b   1.000
_cell.length_c   1.000
_cell.angle_alpha   90.00
_cell.angle_beta   90.00
_cell.angle_gamma   90.00
#
_symmetry.space_group_name_H-M   'P 1'
#
loop_
_entity.id
_entity.type
_entity.pdbx_description
1 polymer ?
#
loop_
_entity_poly.entity_id
_entity_poly.type
_entity_poly.pdbx_seq_one_letter_code
_entity_poly.pdbx_strand_id
1 'polypeptide(L)'
;MDFIVDTVGDEDLQVRTESENPYFIAILELFKKKKVELDTKFTAEKEVDDFFEEMGWLKEKKKRLFHFYQLDIKTGKLKSKIGGVDVDKEMQSSVLKPGFEKEHQMPSYDVRRKEREKTKGPGWFNLPAPEVTEELKNDLQVLKMRSALDPKHFYKKNDMEVLPKYFQVGRIMDSALDHVNERLTKKQRKRTMVDELLADAEFQKYNKKKFKEIVDEKRRTEYRTFMRDKRQKNKADLKKNKLKSKKA
;
A
#
# COMPACT_ATOMS: atom_id res chain seq x y z
N MET A 1 -28.27 -59.45 -35.72
CA MET A 1 -26.80 -59.28 -35.65
C MET A 1 -26.51 -59.52 -34.19
N ASP A 2 -26.26 -60.79 -33.88
CA ASP A 2 -26.30 -61.29 -32.51
C ASP A 2 -24.86 -61.56 -32.11
N PHE A 3 -24.35 -60.74 -31.18
CA PHE A 3 -23.00 -60.88 -30.66
C PHE A 3 -22.97 -62.05 -29.68
N ILE A 4 -22.24 -63.10 -30.04
CA ILE A 4 -21.88 -64.21 -29.15
C ILE A 4 -20.77 -63.69 -28.24
N VAL A 5 -21.02 -63.66 -26.93
CA VAL A 5 -20.00 -63.41 -25.91
C VAL A 5 -19.43 -64.75 -25.51
N ASP A 6 -18.15 -64.98 -25.82
CA ASP A 6 -17.38 -66.13 -25.40
C ASP A 6 -16.98 -65.96 -23.92
N THR A 7 -17.42 -66.87 -23.05
CA THR A 7 -17.19 -66.82 -21.59
C THR A 7 -16.40 -68.01 -21.07
N VAL A 8 -15.46 -68.54 -21.85
CA VAL A 8 -14.61 -69.66 -21.42
C VAL A 8 -13.14 -69.26 -21.57
N GLY A 9 -12.59 -68.60 -20.55
CA GLY A 9 -11.19 -68.18 -20.61
C GLY A 9 -10.49 -67.74 -19.33
N ASP A 10 -11.18 -67.56 -18.19
CA ASP A 10 -10.58 -66.90 -17.01
C ASP A 10 -10.69 -67.72 -15.70
N GLU A 11 -10.50 -69.04 -15.74
CA GLU A 11 -10.42 -69.88 -14.52
C GLU A 11 -9.01 -70.38 -14.15
N ASP A 12 -7.96 -70.03 -14.91
CA ASP A 12 -6.58 -70.50 -14.67
C ASP A 12 -5.62 -69.45 -14.07
N LEU A 13 -6.14 -68.43 -13.40
CA LEU A 13 -5.32 -67.56 -12.53
C LEU A 13 -5.31 -68.12 -11.10
N GLN A 14 -4.71 -69.30 -10.99
CA GLN A 14 -4.29 -69.86 -9.71
C GLN A 14 -3.38 -68.88 -8.98
N VAL A 15 -3.82 -68.56 -7.76
CA VAL A 15 -3.05 -68.17 -6.56
C VAL A 15 -1.56 -68.49 -6.69
N ARG A 16 -0.79 -67.59 -7.30
CA ARG A 16 0.65 -67.51 -7.06
C ARG A 16 0.82 -66.73 -5.79
N THR A 17 1.13 -67.42 -4.69
CA THR A 17 1.64 -66.77 -3.49
C THR A 17 2.87 -65.94 -3.91
N GLU A 18 2.72 -64.61 -3.96
CA GLU A 18 3.74 -63.65 -4.39
C GLU A 18 5.02 -63.68 -3.52
N SER A 19 5.04 -64.50 -2.47
CA SER A 19 6.11 -64.65 -1.50
C SER A 19 7.39 -65.31 -2.03
N GLU A 20 7.36 -65.99 -3.18
CA GLU A 20 8.52 -66.77 -3.68
C GLU A 20 9.11 -66.24 -5.00
N ASN A 21 8.62 -65.12 -5.52
CA ASN A 21 9.18 -64.53 -6.75
C ASN A 21 10.58 -63.94 -6.46
N PRO A 22 11.66 -64.43 -7.11
CA PRO A 22 13.04 -64.01 -6.81
C PRO A 22 13.27 -62.52 -7.09
N TYR A 23 12.54 -61.96 -8.06
CA TYR A 23 12.57 -60.52 -8.36
C TYR A 23 12.00 -59.67 -7.21
N PHE A 24 10.97 -60.16 -6.51
CA PHE A 24 10.36 -59.43 -5.40
C PHE A 24 11.28 -59.42 -4.16
N ILE A 25 11.93 -60.55 -3.90
CA ILE A 25 12.93 -60.69 -2.83
C ILE A 25 14.12 -59.76 -3.09
N ALA A 26 14.64 -59.73 -4.32
CA ALA A 26 15.73 -58.84 -4.72
C ALA A 26 15.36 -57.35 -4.57
N ILE A 27 14.13 -56.98 -4.93
CA ILE A 27 13.62 -55.61 -4.73
C ILE A 27 13.56 -55.27 -3.23
N LEU A 28 13.06 -56.16 -2.38
CA LEU A 28 13.02 -55.96 -0.93
C LEU A 28 14.42 -55.81 -0.33
N GLU A 29 15.42 -56.56 -0.81
CA GLU A 29 16.81 -56.41 -0.39
C GLU A 29 17.41 -55.06 -0.82
N LEU A 30 17.17 -54.62 -2.06
CA LEU A 30 17.58 -53.29 -2.53
C LEU A 30 16.96 -52.18 -1.67
N PHE A 31 15.69 -52.32 -1.29
CA PHE A 31 15.01 -51.38 -0.39
C PHE A 31 15.62 -51.37 1.01
N LYS A 32 15.95 -52.54 1.58
CA LYS A 32 16.64 -52.63 2.88
C LYS A 32 18.03 -51.98 2.83
N LYS A 33 18.79 -52.19 1.75
CA LYS A 33 20.11 -51.57 1.56
C LYS A 33 20.01 -50.05 1.44
N LYS A 34 19.11 -49.55 0.60
CA LYS A 34 18.88 -48.11 0.40
C LYS A 34 18.35 -47.43 1.67
N LYS A 35 17.61 -48.15 2.50
CA LYS A 35 17.19 -47.67 3.83
C LYS A 35 18.40 -47.42 4.74
N VAL A 36 19.31 -48.39 4.86
CA VAL A 36 20.52 -48.25 5.67
C VAL A 36 21.35 -47.06 5.20
N GLU A 37 21.53 -46.89 3.88
CA GLU A 37 22.25 -45.75 3.30
C GLU A 37 21.60 -44.39 3.60
N LEU A 38 20.26 -44.31 3.64
CA LEU A 38 19.56 -43.07 3.95
C LEU A 38 19.56 -42.76 5.46
N ASP A 39 19.47 -43.79 6.30
CA ASP A 39 19.55 -43.62 7.75
C ASP A 39 20.95 -43.16 8.19
N THR A 40 22.03 -43.65 7.55
CA THR A 40 23.40 -43.19 7.84
C THR A 40 23.69 -41.76 7.39
N LYS A 41 23.16 -41.35 6.23
CA LYS A 41 23.25 -39.95 5.78
C LYS A 41 22.51 -39.01 6.73
N PHE A 42 21.33 -39.42 7.20
CA PHE A 42 20.55 -38.64 8.14
C PHE A 42 21.24 -38.49 9.50
N THR A 43 21.88 -39.55 10.03
CA THR A 43 22.64 -39.43 11.28
C THR A 43 23.81 -38.45 11.15
N ALA A 44 24.52 -38.47 10.01
CA ALA A 44 25.59 -37.52 9.73
C ALA A 44 25.08 -36.07 9.64
N GLU A 45 23.96 -35.83 8.93
CA GLU A 45 23.35 -34.50 8.85
C GLU A 45 22.86 -34.00 10.22
N LYS A 46 22.33 -34.90 11.06
CA LYS A 46 21.87 -34.56 12.41
C LYS A 46 23.02 -34.16 13.32
N GLU A 47 24.16 -34.85 13.26
CA GLU A 47 25.36 -34.48 14.03
C GLU A 47 25.86 -33.08 13.66
N VAL A 48 25.81 -32.73 12.37
CA VAL A 48 26.13 -31.39 11.89
C VAL A 48 25.12 -30.37 12.42
N ASP A 49 23.82 -30.64 12.29
CA ASP A 49 22.76 -29.73 12.76
C ASP A 49 22.80 -29.52 14.29
N ASP A 50 23.10 -30.57 15.07
CA ASP A 50 23.22 -30.50 16.53
C ASP A 50 24.44 -29.64 16.94
N PHE A 51 25.56 -29.68 16.19
CA PHE A 51 26.70 -28.75 16.38
C PHE A 51 26.33 -27.28 16.10
N PHE A 52 25.57 -27.02 15.02
CA PHE A 52 25.14 -25.65 14.69
C PHE A 52 24.13 -25.08 15.70
N GLU A 53 23.35 -25.94 16.34
CA GLU A 53 22.44 -25.54 17.43
C GLU A 53 23.20 -25.24 18.73
N GLU A 54 24.21 -26.03 19.07
CA GLU A 54 25.10 -25.78 20.22
C GLU A 54 25.85 -24.45 20.08
N MET A 55 26.24 -24.10 18.85
CA MET A 55 26.85 -22.80 18.52
C MET A 55 25.83 -21.64 18.40
N GLY A 56 24.54 -21.91 18.58
CA GLY A 56 23.46 -20.90 18.55
C GLY A 56 23.16 -20.32 17.17
N TRP A 57 23.56 -21.00 16.09
CA TRP A 57 23.44 -20.50 14.71
C TRP A 57 22.19 -21.02 13.99
N LEU A 58 21.51 -22.04 14.53
CA LEU A 58 20.29 -22.60 13.96
C LEU A 58 19.04 -22.12 14.73
N LYS A 59 18.01 -21.64 14.00
CA LYS A 59 16.73 -21.19 14.62
C LYS A 59 15.63 -22.26 14.62
N GLU A 60 15.64 -23.22 13.70
CA GLU A 60 14.62 -24.28 13.61
C GLU A 60 15.21 -25.58 13.04
N LYS A 61 14.86 -26.73 13.64
CA LYS A 61 15.25 -28.06 13.14
C LYS A 61 14.39 -28.50 11.96
N LYS A 62 15.01 -29.01 10.89
CA LYS A 62 14.28 -29.66 9.78
C LYS A 62 13.65 -30.96 10.28
N LYS A 63 12.32 -31.09 10.19
CA LYS A 63 11.62 -32.34 10.54
C LYS A 63 11.77 -33.36 9.42
N ARG A 64 12.11 -34.60 9.77
CA ARG A 64 12.18 -35.73 8.83
C ARG A 64 10.78 -35.98 8.23
N LEU A 65 10.63 -35.69 6.95
CA LEU A 65 9.33 -35.82 6.24
C LEU A 65 8.95 -37.28 5.99
N PHE A 66 9.92 -38.18 5.81
CA PHE A 66 9.69 -39.57 5.42
C PHE A 66 10.28 -40.55 6.43
N HIS A 67 9.46 -41.50 6.91
CA HIS A 67 9.86 -42.55 7.85
C HIS A 67 9.56 -43.90 7.20
N PHE A 68 10.58 -44.74 6.97
CA PHE A 68 10.41 -46.00 6.22
C PHE A 68 9.37 -46.96 6.80
N TYR A 69 9.03 -46.83 8.10
CA TYR A 69 7.90 -47.52 8.74
C TYR A 69 6.62 -46.68 8.72
N GLN A 70 6.22 -46.23 7.54
CA GLN A 70 5.07 -45.35 7.41
C GLN A 70 3.75 -46.12 7.28
N LEU A 71 3.75 -47.40 6.93
CA LEU A 71 2.52 -48.18 6.75
C LEU A 71 2.17 -48.97 8.02
N ASP A 72 0.97 -48.79 8.55
CA ASP A 72 0.40 -49.73 9.51
C ASP A 72 -0.10 -50.96 8.75
N ILE A 73 0.62 -52.08 8.88
CA ILE A 73 0.34 -53.34 8.17
C ILE A 73 -1.10 -53.84 8.42
N LYS A 74 -1.70 -53.47 9.56
CA LYS A 74 -3.07 -53.85 9.93
C LYS A 74 -4.16 -52.95 9.34
N THR A 75 -3.87 -51.69 9.04
CA THR A 75 -4.88 -50.70 8.58
C THR A 75 -4.65 -50.23 7.15
N GLY A 76 -3.49 -50.55 6.56
CA GLY A 76 -3.08 -50.13 5.22
C GLY A 76 -2.86 -48.62 5.08
N LYS A 77 -2.99 -47.84 6.16
CA LYS A 77 -2.87 -46.38 6.16
C LYS A 77 -1.47 -45.94 6.56
N LEU A 78 -1.05 -44.80 6.01
CA LEU A 78 0.21 -44.15 6.35
C LEU A 78 0.10 -43.47 7.72
N LYS A 79 1.03 -43.76 8.65
CA LYS A 79 1.14 -43.13 9.99
C LYS A 79 1.43 -41.63 9.91
N SER A 80 2.21 -41.21 8.92
CA SER A 80 2.27 -39.80 8.60
C SER A 80 0.99 -39.44 7.85
N LYS A 81 0.29 -38.40 8.29
CA LYS A 81 -0.79 -37.76 7.53
C LYS A 81 -0.27 -37.04 6.27
N ILE A 82 0.72 -37.59 5.57
CA ILE A 82 1.17 -37.11 4.26
C ILE A 82 0.03 -37.41 3.29
N GLY A 83 -0.64 -36.33 2.84
CA GLY A 83 -1.88 -36.40 2.05
C GLY A 83 -3.18 -36.20 2.83
N GLY A 84 -3.12 -36.02 4.16
CA GLY A 84 -4.28 -35.58 4.95
C GLY A 84 -4.51 -34.09 4.72
N VAL A 85 -5.57 -33.74 4.01
CA VAL A 85 -5.99 -32.36 3.80
C VAL A 85 -6.77 -31.89 5.02
N ASP A 86 -6.26 -30.87 5.71
CA ASP A 86 -6.97 -30.22 6.81
C ASP A 86 -8.07 -29.31 6.23
N VAL A 87 -9.26 -29.87 6.03
CA VAL A 87 -10.41 -29.20 5.40
C VAL A 87 -10.72 -27.86 6.06
N ASP A 88 -10.67 -27.76 7.39
CA ASP A 88 -10.94 -26.50 8.10
C ASP A 88 -9.95 -25.38 7.75
N LYS A 89 -8.67 -25.73 7.56
CA LYS A 89 -7.62 -24.80 7.18
C LYS A 89 -7.77 -24.33 5.74
N GLU A 90 -8.25 -25.21 4.85
CA GLU A 90 -8.56 -24.87 3.46
C GLU A 90 -9.87 -24.09 3.32
N MET A 91 -10.87 -24.39 4.14
CA MET A 91 -12.13 -23.62 4.17
C MET A 91 -11.89 -22.17 4.60
N GLN A 92 -10.89 -21.91 5.45
CA GLN A 92 -10.51 -20.54 5.84
C GLN A 92 -9.94 -19.70 4.69
N SER A 93 -9.27 -20.31 3.71
CA SER A 93 -8.76 -19.61 2.52
C SER A 93 -9.79 -19.52 1.39
N SER A 94 -10.89 -20.27 1.50
CA SER A 94 -11.96 -20.26 0.51
C SER A 94 -12.76 -18.95 0.50
N VAL A 95 -13.36 -18.64 -0.65
CA VAL A 95 -14.22 -17.46 -0.84
C VAL A 95 -15.57 -17.62 -0.10
N LEU A 96 -15.96 -18.85 0.23
CA LEU A 96 -17.25 -19.20 0.85
C LEU A 96 -17.11 -19.26 2.37
N LYS A 97 -17.30 -18.11 3.01
CA LYS A 97 -17.28 -18.01 4.48
C LYS A 97 -18.60 -18.54 5.07
N PRO A 98 -18.58 -19.20 6.25
CA PRO A 98 -19.80 -19.59 6.96
C PRO A 98 -20.70 -18.37 7.19
N GLY A 99 -21.93 -18.40 6.65
CA GLY A 99 -22.88 -17.28 6.67
C GLY A 99 -23.14 -16.61 5.32
N PHE A 100 -22.34 -16.91 4.28
CA PHE A 100 -22.58 -16.45 2.89
C PHE A 100 -23.94 -16.92 2.34
N GLU A 101 -24.44 -18.07 2.78
CA GLU A 101 -25.73 -18.65 2.38
C GLU A 101 -26.95 -17.82 2.80
N LYS A 102 -26.79 -16.94 3.81
CA LYS A 102 -27.86 -16.07 4.29
C LYS A 102 -28.02 -14.81 3.45
N GLU A 103 -27.01 -14.45 2.64
CA GLU A 103 -27.07 -13.30 1.77
C GLU A 103 -27.90 -13.65 0.52
N HIS A 104 -29.03 -12.95 0.34
CA HIS A 104 -29.97 -13.21 -0.75
C HIS A 104 -29.39 -12.87 -2.15
N GLN A 105 -28.28 -12.15 -2.20
CA GLN A 105 -27.57 -11.76 -3.40
C GLN A 105 -26.09 -11.53 -3.11
N MET A 106 -25.21 -11.90 -4.05
CA MET A 106 -23.79 -11.59 -3.94
C MET A 106 -23.58 -10.07 -4.02
N PRO A 107 -22.65 -9.48 -3.23
CA PRO A 107 -22.33 -8.07 -3.36
C PRO A 107 -21.89 -7.74 -4.78
N SER A 108 -22.60 -6.78 -5.41
CA SER A 108 -22.31 -6.35 -6.77
C SER A 108 -20.86 -5.86 -6.90
N TYR A 109 -20.25 -6.15 -8.04
CA TYR A 109 -18.88 -5.73 -8.37
C TYR A 109 -18.66 -4.22 -8.16
N ASP A 110 -19.70 -3.41 -8.40
CA ASP A 110 -19.66 -1.95 -8.22
C ASP A 110 -19.48 -1.52 -6.76
N VAL A 111 -19.99 -2.28 -5.78
CA VAL A 111 -19.84 -1.95 -4.36
C VAL A 111 -18.38 -2.14 -3.94
N ARG A 112 -17.77 -3.27 -4.34
CA ARG A 112 -16.35 -3.54 -4.12
C ARG A 112 -15.45 -2.53 -4.82
N ARG A 113 -15.84 -2.08 -6.02
CA ARG A 113 -15.12 -1.03 -6.75
C ARG A 113 -15.17 0.31 -6.01
N LYS A 114 -16.34 0.73 -5.54
CA LYS A 114 -16.49 1.96 -4.73
C LYS A 114 -15.68 1.91 -3.44
N GLU A 115 -15.65 0.77 -2.76
CA GLU A 115 -14.83 0.59 -1.55
C GLU A 115 -13.34 0.70 -1.84
N ARG A 116 -12.88 0.11 -2.94
CA ARG A 116 -11.49 0.26 -3.39
C ARG A 116 -11.18 1.71 -3.76
N GLU A 117 -12.09 2.43 -4.39
CA GLU A 117 -11.88 3.83 -4.77
C GLU A 117 -11.80 4.80 -3.58
N LYS A 118 -12.25 4.40 -2.38
CA LYS A 118 -12.10 5.18 -1.15
C LYS A 118 -10.68 5.19 -0.61
N THR A 119 -9.85 4.21 -0.98
CA THR A 119 -8.48 4.09 -0.47
C THR A 119 -7.48 3.92 -1.61
N LYS A 120 -6.23 4.30 -1.39
CA LYS A 120 -5.17 4.07 -2.38
C LYS A 120 -4.74 2.59 -2.48
N GLY A 121 -5.30 1.74 -1.61
CA GLY A 121 -5.06 0.30 -1.54
C GLY A 121 -3.96 -0.11 -0.55
N PRO A 122 -3.72 -1.44 -0.41
CA PRO A 122 -2.84 -1.98 0.63
C PRO A 122 -1.36 -1.67 0.40
N GLY A 123 -0.92 -1.47 -0.84
CA GLY A 123 0.45 -1.06 -1.16
C GLY A 123 0.81 0.35 -0.66
N TRP A 124 -0.19 1.11 -0.21
CA TRP A 124 0.00 2.42 0.41
C TRP A 124 -0.82 2.53 1.70
N PHE A 125 -0.73 1.50 2.54
CA PHE A 125 -1.34 1.41 3.88
C PHE A 125 -2.80 1.87 3.94
N ASN A 126 -3.58 1.63 2.88
CA ASN A 126 -4.98 2.04 2.76
C ASN A 126 -5.21 3.54 3.01
N LEU A 127 -4.32 4.41 2.51
CA LEU A 127 -4.49 5.87 2.61
C LEU A 127 -5.89 6.29 2.10
N PRO A 128 -6.71 6.94 2.93
CA PRO A 128 -8.08 7.31 2.58
C PRO A 128 -8.10 8.47 1.57
N ALA A 129 -9.22 8.60 0.85
CA ALA A 129 -9.60 9.81 0.12
C ALA A 129 -10.50 10.66 1.01
N PRO A 130 -10.01 11.79 1.58
CA PRO A 130 -10.84 12.69 2.36
C PRO A 130 -11.88 13.39 1.48
N GLU A 131 -12.98 13.79 2.10
CA GLU A 131 -13.93 14.71 1.46
C GLU A 131 -13.26 16.09 1.30
N VAL A 132 -13.34 16.65 0.10
CA VAL A 132 -12.68 17.92 -0.21
C VAL A 132 -13.53 19.07 0.33
N THR A 133 -13.25 19.48 1.58
CA THR A 133 -13.79 20.72 2.14
C THR A 133 -13.10 21.94 1.54
N GLU A 134 -13.72 23.11 1.65
CA GLU A 134 -13.15 24.36 1.12
C GLU A 134 -11.81 24.72 1.78
N GLU A 135 -11.68 24.49 3.09
CA GLU A 135 -10.44 24.70 3.85
C GLU A 135 -9.29 23.83 3.29
N LEU A 136 -9.55 22.53 3.07
CA LEU A 136 -8.57 21.61 2.51
C LEU A 136 -8.19 21.99 1.08
N LYS A 137 -9.16 22.43 0.28
CA LYS A 137 -8.90 22.92 -1.08
C LYS A 137 -7.98 24.13 -1.07
N ASN A 138 -8.18 25.06 -0.14
CA ASN A 138 -7.34 26.25 0.01
C ASN A 138 -5.91 25.86 0.41
N ASP A 139 -5.75 24.98 1.39
CA ASP A 139 -4.43 24.47 1.82
C ASP A 139 -3.70 23.77 0.65
N LEU A 140 -4.40 22.95 -0.13
CA LEU A 140 -3.85 22.29 -1.31
C LEU A 140 -3.45 23.29 -2.41
N GLN A 141 -4.23 24.36 -2.60
CA GLN A 141 -3.90 25.42 -3.53
C GLN A 141 -2.66 26.20 -3.08
N VAL A 142 -2.52 26.47 -1.79
CA VAL A 142 -1.31 27.08 -1.22
C VAL A 142 -0.09 26.21 -1.47
N LEU A 143 -0.18 24.89 -1.24
CA LEU A 143 0.90 23.95 -1.55
C LEU A 143 1.28 23.96 -3.03
N LYS A 144 0.29 24.05 -3.92
CA LYS A 144 0.54 24.17 -5.36
C LYS A 144 1.29 25.47 -5.70
N MET A 145 0.94 26.58 -5.04
CA MET A 145 1.53 27.90 -5.24
C MET A 145 2.74 28.18 -4.32
N ARG A 146 3.30 27.17 -3.65
CA ARG A 146 4.38 27.35 -2.66
C ARG A 146 5.59 28.13 -3.15
N SER A 147 5.88 28.09 -4.45
CA SER A 147 6.98 28.82 -5.08
C SER A 147 6.80 30.35 -5.06
N ALA A 148 5.57 30.84 -4.90
CA ALA A 148 5.27 32.26 -4.86
C ALA A 148 5.09 32.81 -3.44
N LEU A 149 5.13 31.94 -2.41
CA LEU A 149 4.90 32.34 -1.02
C LEU A 149 6.08 33.09 -0.44
N ASP A 150 7.29 32.55 -0.61
CA ASP A 150 8.52 33.16 -0.10
C ASP A 150 9.49 33.45 -1.25
N PRO A 151 9.91 34.71 -1.46
CA PRO A 151 10.88 35.06 -2.48
C PRO A 151 12.28 34.47 -2.27
N LYS A 152 12.61 34.00 -1.05
CA LYS A 152 13.94 33.46 -0.71
C LYS A 152 14.04 31.96 -0.91
N HIS A 153 12.91 31.26 -0.92
CA HIS A 153 12.88 29.79 -0.98
C HIS A 153 12.37 29.32 -2.33
N PHE A 154 13.26 28.75 -3.14
CA PHE A 154 12.92 28.19 -4.44
C PHE A 154 12.67 26.69 -4.32
N TYR A 155 11.43 26.28 -4.58
CA TYR A 155 11.05 24.87 -4.65
C TYR A 155 11.23 24.31 -6.06
N LYS A 156 11.36 22.99 -6.15
CA LYS A 156 11.20 22.28 -7.43
C LYS A 156 9.81 22.56 -8.00
N LYS A 157 9.75 22.79 -9.32
CA LYS A 157 8.50 23.02 -10.05
C LYS A 157 7.52 21.87 -9.80
N ASN A 158 6.25 22.23 -9.69
CA ASN A 158 5.16 21.28 -9.52
C ASN A 158 4.62 20.88 -10.90
N ASP A 159 4.73 19.60 -11.23
CA ASP A 159 4.23 19.05 -12.51
C ASP A 159 2.76 18.63 -12.43
N MET A 160 2.15 18.69 -11.23
CA MET A 160 0.77 18.24 -11.01
C MET A 160 -0.21 19.37 -11.30
N GLU A 161 -0.94 19.26 -12.41
CA GLU A 161 -2.04 20.18 -12.75
C GLU A 161 -3.25 19.97 -11.82
N VAL A 162 -3.56 18.71 -11.49
CA VAL A 162 -4.72 18.28 -10.70
C VAL A 162 -4.34 18.04 -9.25
N LEU A 163 -5.23 18.41 -8.33
CA LEU A 163 -5.06 18.14 -6.91
C LEU A 163 -5.04 16.62 -6.62
N PRO A 164 -4.21 16.15 -5.68
CA PRO A 164 -4.15 14.74 -5.35
C PRO A 164 -5.49 14.24 -4.78
N LYS A 165 -5.96 13.07 -5.26
CA LYS A 165 -7.21 12.44 -4.78
C LYS A 165 -7.09 11.83 -3.37
N TYR A 166 -5.95 11.19 -3.10
CA TYR A 166 -5.68 10.53 -1.82
C TYR A 166 -4.64 11.34 -1.06
N PHE A 167 -4.99 11.84 0.11
CA PHE A 167 -4.10 12.61 0.98
C PHE A 167 -4.56 12.51 2.42
N GLN A 168 -3.68 12.84 3.36
CA GLN A 168 -4.02 12.94 4.77
C GLN A 168 -3.34 14.18 5.35
N VAL A 169 -4.08 14.93 6.16
CA VAL A 169 -3.54 16.07 6.88
C VAL A 169 -3.05 15.59 8.24
N GLY A 170 -1.76 15.74 8.49
CA GLY A 170 -1.11 15.42 9.76
C GLY A 170 -0.61 16.68 10.45
N ARG A 171 -0.32 16.56 11.74
CA ARG A 171 0.39 17.59 12.53
C ARG A 171 1.77 17.07 12.90
N ILE A 172 2.76 17.94 12.83
CA ILE A 172 4.11 17.62 13.29
C ILE A 172 4.07 17.57 14.83
N MET A 173 4.58 16.49 15.40
CA MET A 173 4.72 16.31 16.85
C MET A 173 6.15 16.70 17.24
N ASP A 174 6.28 17.52 18.28
CA ASP A 174 7.60 17.94 18.74
C ASP A 174 8.40 16.73 19.26
N SER A 175 9.65 16.61 18.85
CA SER A 175 10.57 15.62 19.41
C SER A 175 11.16 16.13 20.72
N ALA A 176 11.49 15.23 21.64
CA ALA A 176 12.22 15.59 22.86
C ALA A 176 13.61 16.19 22.55
N LEU A 177 14.16 15.87 21.38
CA LEU A 177 15.47 16.33 20.91
C LEU A 177 15.46 17.76 20.34
N ASP A 178 14.31 18.27 19.92
CA ASP A 178 14.21 19.57 19.24
C ASP A 178 14.47 20.72 20.21
N HIS A 179 15.16 21.77 19.76
CA HIS A 179 15.46 22.92 20.59
C HIS A 179 14.22 23.80 20.83
N VAL A 180 14.25 24.62 21.90
CA VAL A 180 13.10 25.48 22.29
C VAL A 180 12.67 26.42 21.15
N ASN A 181 13.62 26.89 20.33
CA ASN A 181 13.36 27.82 19.23
C ASN A 181 12.76 27.15 17.97
N GLU A 182 12.92 25.83 17.83
CA GLU A 182 12.36 25.08 16.69
C GLU A 182 10.88 24.75 16.92
N ARG A 183 10.47 24.74 18.19
CA ARG A 183 9.11 24.40 18.60
C ARG A 183 8.18 25.61 18.47
N LEU A 184 7.02 25.39 17.87
CA LEU A 184 5.97 26.41 17.82
C LEU A 184 5.28 26.54 19.17
N THR A 185 5.08 27.77 19.63
CA THR A 185 4.28 28.04 20.83
C THR A 185 2.80 27.73 20.59
N LYS A 186 2.03 27.49 21.66
CA LYS A 186 0.58 27.22 21.59
C LYS A 186 -0.22 28.29 20.83
N LYS A 187 0.25 29.54 20.83
CA LYS A 187 -0.41 30.66 20.13
C LYS A 187 -0.17 30.65 18.62
N GLN A 188 1.02 30.18 18.21
CA GLN A 188 1.43 30.10 16.81
C GLN A 188 0.80 28.89 16.11
N ARG A 189 0.58 27.78 16.82
CA ARG A 189 -0.11 26.59 16.28
C ARG A 189 -1.55 26.93 15.87
N LYS A 190 -1.87 26.81 14.58
CA LYS A 190 -3.25 26.99 14.08
C LYS A 190 -3.86 25.67 13.61
N ARG A 191 -5.09 25.74 13.10
CA ARG A 191 -5.84 24.57 12.63
C ARG A 191 -5.46 24.19 11.20
N THR A 192 -5.31 25.18 10.32
CA THR A 192 -5.01 25.04 8.89
C THR A 192 -3.69 25.72 8.55
N MET A 193 -3.09 25.34 7.42
CA MET A 193 -1.84 25.96 6.96
C MET A 193 -2.06 27.41 6.52
N VAL A 194 -3.19 27.69 5.87
CA VAL A 194 -3.59 29.05 5.50
C VAL A 194 -3.71 29.97 6.71
N ASP A 195 -4.27 29.49 7.83
CA ASP A 195 -4.39 30.29 9.05
C ASP A 195 -3.03 30.66 9.65
N GLU A 196 -2.03 29.78 9.54
CA GLU A 196 -0.66 30.06 9.99
C GLU A 196 -0.04 31.17 9.16
N LEU A 197 -0.20 31.11 7.83
CA LEU A 197 0.27 32.16 6.93
C LEU A 197 -0.44 33.50 7.17
N LEU A 198 -1.75 33.47 7.44
CA LEU A 198 -2.50 34.68 7.77
C LEU A 198 -2.10 35.25 9.12
N ALA A 199 -1.61 34.45 10.05
CA ALA A 199 -1.12 34.94 11.34
C ALA A 199 0.27 35.63 11.23
N ASP A 200 1.04 35.35 10.18
CA ASP A 200 2.36 35.94 9.96
C ASP A 200 2.28 37.37 9.41
N ALA A 201 2.74 38.34 10.21
CA ALA A 201 2.72 39.75 9.86
C ALA A 201 3.72 40.10 8.73
N GLU A 202 4.85 39.39 8.62
CA GLU A 202 5.85 39.66 7.58
C GLU A 202 5.32 39.22 6.21
N PHE A 203 4.74 38.02 6.16
CA PHE A 203 4.06 37.50 5.00
C PHE A 203 2.94 38.44 4.50
N GLN A 204 2.08 38.93 5.40
CA GLN A 204 1.03 39.89 5.03
C GLN A 204 1.60 41.19 4.44
N LYS A 205 2.65 41.76 5.05
CA LYS A 205 3.27 43.00 4.56
C LYS A 205 3.84 42.81 3.15
N TYR A 206 4.56 41.72 2.93
CA TYR A 206 5.15 41.40 1.64
C TYR A 206 4.07 41.21 0.56
N ASN A 207 3.07 40.38 0.85
CA ASN A 207 2.00 40.10 -0.10
C ASN A 207 1.17 41.35 -0.43
N LYS A 208 0.87 42.19 0.56
CA LYS A 208 0.17 43.45 0.33
C LYS A 208 0.98 44.40 -0.56
N LYS A 209 2.29 44.48 -0.33
CA LYS A 209 3.20 45.28 -1.17
C LYS A 209 3.22 44.75 -2.60
N LYS A 210 3.44 43.45 -2.79
CA LYS A 210 3.52 42.83 -4.12
C LYS A 210 2.20 42.82 -4.86
N PHE A 211 1.09 42.58 -4.17
CA PHE A 211 -0.24 42.70 -4.75
C PHE A 211 -0.50 44.12 -5.28
N LYS A 212 -0.16 45.16 -4.50
CA LYS A 212 -0.30 46.55 -4.96
C LYS A 212 0.55 46.85 -6.19
N GLU A 213 1.81 46.39 -6.19
CA GLU A 213 2.72 46.52 -7.33
C GLU A 213 2.14 45.88 -8.60
N ILE A 214 1.64 44.65 -8.50
CA ILE A 214 1.01 43.92 -9.61
C ILE A 214 -0.27 44.62 -10.09
N VAL A 215 -1.12 45.10 -9.18
CA VAL A 215 -2.35 45.82 -9.54
C VAL A 215 -2.02 47.14 -10.22
N ASP A 216 -1.04 47.89 -9.72
CA ASP A 216 -0.60 49.15 -10.33
C ASP A 216 0.03 48.91 -11.71
N GLU A 217 0.80 47.82 -11.87
CA GLU A 217 1.34 47.39 -13.16
C GLU A 217 0.22 47.02 -14.15
N LYS A 218 -0.73 46.17 -13.75
CA LYS A 218 -1.89 45.81 -14.57
C LYS A 218 -2.71 47.02 -14.99
N ARG A 219 -2.93 47.99 -14.09
CA ARG A 219 -3.62 49.25 -14.42
C ARG A 219 -2.88 50.09 -15.47
N ARG A 220 -1.55 50.04 -15.49
CA ARG A 220 -0.71 50.73 -16.47
C ARG A 220 -0.68 50.00 -17.81
N THR A 221 -0.65 48.67 -17.80
CA THR A 221 -0.59 47.86 -19.02
C THR A 221 -1.94 47.78 -19.74
N GLU A 222 -3.04 47.77 -19.00
CA GLU A 222 -4.38 47.81 -19.56
C GLU A 222 -4.67 49.18 -20.19
N TYR A 223 -4.74 49.22 -21.53
CA TYR A 223 -4.92 50.45 -22.29
C TYR A 223 -6.15 51.26 -21.86
N ARG A 224 -7.29 50.60 -21.58
CA ARG A 224 -8.55 51.29 -21.22
C ARG A 224 -8.45 51.98 -19.86
N THR A 225 -7.86 51.33 -18.86
CA THR A 225 -7.65 51.91 -17.52
C THR A 225 -6.60 53.01 -17.58
N PHE A 226 -5.48 52.78 -18.27
CA PHE A 226 -4.43 53.76 -18.45
C PHE A 226 -4.95 55.05 -19.10
N MET A 227 -5.72 54.93 -20.19
CA MET A 227 -6.30 56.09 -20.88
C MET A 227 -7.34 56.82 -20.03
N ARG A 228 -8.13 56.09 -19.21
CA ARG A 228 -9.07 56.68 -18.25
C ARG A 228 -8.32 57.48 -17.17
N ASP A 229 -7.27 56.91 -16.59
CA ASP A 229 -6.46 57.56 -15.55
C ASP A 229 -5.74 58.80 -16.10
N LYS A 230 -5.20 58.72 -17.33
CA LYS A 230 -4.58 59.86 -18.02
C LYS A 230 -5.59 61.01 -18.22
N ARG A 231 -6.81 60.71 -18.64
CA ARG A 231 -7.88 61.70 -18.79
C ARG A 231 -8.27 62.33 -17.45
N GLN A 232 -8.35 61.54 -16.38
CA GLN A 232 -8.66 62.06 -15.04
C GLN A 232 -7.56 62.96 -14.48
N LYS A 233 -6.29 62.58 -14.67
CA LYS A 233 -5.13 63.42 -14.29
C LYS A 233 -5.18 64.77 -15.00
N ASN A 234 -5.35 64.77 -16.33
CA ASN A 234 -5.49 66.01 -17.11
C ASN A 234 -6.63 66.90 -16.59
N LYS A 235 -7.78 66.31 -16.21
CA LYS A 235 -8.92 67.05 -15.63
C LYS A 235 -8.61 67.62 -14.24
N ALA A 236 -7.88 66.87 -13.42
CA ALA A 236 -7.44 67.34 -12.10
C ALA A 236 -6.43 68.49 -12.21
N ASP A 237 -5.49 68.41 -13.14
CA ASP A 237 -4.50 69.47 -13.40
C ASP A 237 -5.17 70.74 -13.91
N LEU A 238 -6.13 70.63 -14.83
CA LEU A 238 -6.96 71.75 -15.28
C LEU A 238 -7.71 72.42 -14.13
N LYS A 239 -8.32 71.63 -13.22
CA LYS A 239 -8.99 72.17 -12.03
C LYS A 239 -8.01 72.87 -11.09
N LYS A 240 -6.82 72.30 -10.86
CA LYS A 240 -5.78 72.88 -10.00
C LYS A 240 -5.26 74.21 -10.55
N ASN A 241 -5.04 74.29 -11.86
CA ASN A 241 -4.63 75.52 -12.53
C ASN A 241 -5.71 76.60 -12.45
N LYS A 242 -6.99 76.23 -12.65
CA LYS A 242 -8.13 77.16 -12.51
C LYS A 242 -8.34 77.67 -11.07
N LEU A 243 -8.01 76.85 -10.06
CA LEU A 243 -8.04 77.27 -8.66
C LEU A 243 -6.89 78.21 -8.31
N LYS A 244 -5.69 77.96 -8.85
CA LYS A 244 -4.53 78.86 -8.69
C LYS A 244 -4.78 80.23 -9.33
N SER A 245 -5.34 80.26 -10.54
CA SER A 245 -5.66 81.52 -11.23
C SER A 245 -6.81 82.30 -10.60
N LYS A 246 -7.57 81.71 -9.67
CA LYS A 246 -8.62 82.39 -8.90
C LYS A 246 -8.15 82.88 -7.53
N LYS A 247 -6.97 82.44 -7.08
CA LYS A 247 -6.37 82.80 -5.79
C LYS A 247 -5.25 83.84 -5.92
N ALA A 248 -4.74 84.05 -7.13
CA ALA A 248 -3.95 85.21 -7.51
C ALA A 248 -4.90 86.32 -7.99
#